data_AF-A0A2K9NFR4-F1
#
_entry.id   AF-A0A2K9NFR4-F1
#
_cell.length_a   1.000
_cell.length_b   1.000
_cell.length_c   1.000
_cell.angle_alpha   90.00
_cell.angle_beta   90.00
_cell.angle_gamma   90.00
#
_symmetry.space_group_name_H-M   'P 1'
#
loop_
_entity.id
_entity.type
_entity.pdbx_description
1 polymer ?
#
loop_
_entity_poly.entity_id
_entity_poly.type
_entity_poly.pdbx_seq_one_letter_code
_entity_poly.pdbx_strand_id
1 'polypeptide(L)'
;MTINRRDLLGKALAGAATAGLALPAAIANSHPDAALLEAFAGYVRANKMFQYAAEELLPNGGKDADHEPFYAAIDHYADRLTKTQAQTLEGLRLQVRYIFARQIGTTDALNAAIYGRPATPELLHDIDGDDTLRLLWSIAQIGLATPCRVQT
;
A
#
# COMPACT_ATOMS: atom_id res chain seq x y z
N MET A 1 -5.01 -8.88 37.38
CA MET A 1 -5.53 -9.33 36.08
C MET A 1 -4.67 -8.69 35.00
N THR A 2 -3.68 -9.43 34.51
CA THR A 2 -2.63 -8.93 33.62
C THR A 2 -3.16 -8.95 32.19
N ILE A 3 -3.53 -7.78 31.65
CA ILE A 3 -3.96 -7.65 30.27
C ILE A 3 -2.75 -7.90 29.37
N ASN A 4 -2.74 -9.02 28.65
CA ASN A 4 -1.67 -9.39 27.73
C ASN A 4 -1.61 -8.38 26.59
N ARG A 5 -0.44 -7.78 26.33
CA ARG A 5 -0.22 -6.84 25.20
C ARG A 5 -0.57 -7.46 23.84
N ARG A 6 -0.55 -8.80 23.73
CA ARG A 6 -1.01 -9.57 22.56
C ARG A 6 -2.52 -9.51 22.34
N ASP A 7 -3.33 -9.38 23.39
CA ASP A 7 -4.80 -9.26 23.28
C ASP A 7 -5.25 -7.86 22.83
N LEU A 8 -4.44 -6.83 23.09
CA LEU A 8 -4.72 -5.46 22.62
C LEU A 8 -4.43 -5.29 21.12
N LEU A 9 -3.40 -5.97 20.61
CA LEU A 9 -3.11 -5.97 19.17
C LEU A 9 -4.10 -6.81 18.35
N GLY A 10 -4.77 -7.79 18.97
CA GLY A 10 -5.76 -8.64 18.31
C GLY A 10 -7.09 -7.96 18.00
N LYS A 11 -7.42 -6.85 18.65
CA LYS A 11 -8.74 -6.19 18.53
C LYS A 11 -8.74 -4.90 17.72
N ALA A 12 -7.58 -4.29 17.47
CA ALA A 12 -7.48 -3.10 16.61
C ALA A 12 -7.51 -3.42 15.09
N LEU A 13 -7.39 -4.71 14.72
CA LEU A 13 -7.39 -5.16 13.32
C LEU A 13 -8.78 -5.49 12.75
N ALA A 14 -9.84 -5.40 13.55
CA ALA A 14 -11.20 -5.79 13.15
C ALA A 14 -12.06 -4.64 12.59
N GLY A 15 -11.52 -3.43 12.42
CA GLY A 15 -12.31 -2.20 12.18
C GLY A 15 -12.29 -1.59 10.78
N ALA A 16 -11.54 -2.14 9.81
CA ALA A 16 -11.47 -1.58 8.45
C ALA A 16 -11.40 -2.68 7.40
N ALA A 17 -12.39 -3.57 7.42
CA ALA A 17 -12.65 -4.49 6.34
C ALA A 17 -13.60 -3.83 5.33
N THR A 18 -13.03 -3.06 4.38
CA THR A 18 -13.56 -2.92 3.01
C THR A 18 -12.50 -2.29 2.11
N ALA A 19 -11.64 -3.15 1.55
CA ALA A 19 -11.25 -3.21 0.13
C ALA A 19 -9.79 -3.64 -0.02
N GLY A 20 -9.59 -4.97 -0.11
CA GLY A 20 -8.33 -5.55 -0.60
C GLY A 20 -7.52 -6.31 0.45
N LEU A 21 -7.76 -7.62 0.51
CA LEU A 21 -6.76 -8.66 0.77
C LEU A 21 -6.31 -8.88 2.22
N ALA A 22 -7.26 -9.27 3.07
CA ALA A 22 -6.97 -10.31 4.06
C ALA A 22 -7.30 -11.67 3.41
N LEU A 23 -6.43 -12.17 2.52
CA LEU A 23 -6.53 -13.56 2.09
C LEU A 23 -6.18 -14.46 3.27
N PRO A 24 -7.08 -15.38 3.68
CA PRO A 24 -6.73 -16.43 4.62
C PRO A 24 -5.47 -17.16 4.11
N ALA A 25 -4.52 -17.45 5.00
CA ALA A 25 -3.26 -18.11 4.65
C ALA A 25 -3.44 -19.44 3.88
N ALA A 26 -4.62 -20.06 3.96
CA ALA A 26 -5.00 -21.24 3.18
C ALA A 26 -5.32 -20.96 1.70
N ILE A 27 -5.78 -19.75 1.34
CA ILE A 27 -6.07 -19.35 -0.04
C ILE A 27 -4.82 -18.75 -0.72
N ALA A 28 -3.85 -18.30 0.07
CA ALA A 28 -2.57 -17.79 -0.43
C ALA A 28 -1.77 -18.83 -1.22
N ASN A 29 -1.94 -20.15 -0.99
CA ASN A 29 -1.22 -21.16 -1.78
C ASN A 29 -1.89 -21.53 -3.13
N SER A 30 -3.10 -21.01 -3.41
CA SER A 30 -3.84 -21.32 -4.64
C SER A 30 -4.19 -20.10 -5.48
N HIS A 31 -3.90 -18.88 -5.00
CA HIS A 31 -4.16 -17.67 -5.76
C HIS A 31 -3.06 -17.49 -6.83
N PRO A 32 -3.40 -17.24 -8.11
CA PRO A 32 -2.41 -17.06 -9.18
C PRO A 32 -1.41 -15.93 -8.91
N ASP A 33 -1.81 -14.90 -8.14
CA ASP A 33 -0.96 -13.78 -7.71
C ASP A 33 -0.43 -13.87 -6.26
N ALA A 34 -0.37 -15.06 -5.66
CA ALA A 34 0.06 -15.24 -4.27
C ALA A 34 1.36 -14.52 -3.90
N ALA A 35 2.40 -14.67 -4.73
CA ALA A 35 3.71 -14.06 -4.50
C ALA A 35 3.67 -12.52 -4.59
N LEU A 36 2.85 -11.98 -5.49
CA LEU A 36 2.67 -10.55 -5.64
C LEU A 36 1.92 -9.95 -4.44
N LEU A 37 0.90 -10.66 -3.97
CA LEU A 37 0.11 -10.27 -2.81
C LEU A 37 0.92 -10.29 -1.52
N GLU A 38 1.77 -11.32 -1.36
CA GLU A 38 2.73 -11.40 -0.26
C GLU A 38 3.72 -10.24 -0.31
N ALA A 39 4.28 -9.94 -1.50
CA ALA A 39 5.20 -8.82 -1.68
C ALA A 39 4.53 -7.48 -1.36
N PHE A 40 3.30 -7.26 -1.81
CA PHE A 40 2.53 -6.05 -1.53
C PHE A 40 2.25 -5.89 -0.03
N ALA A 41 1.81 -6.96 0.64
CA ALA A 41 1.56 -6.94 2.08
C ALA A 41 2.85 -6.70 2.89
N GLY A 42 3.97 -7.29 2.45
CA GLY A 42 5.29 -7.05 3.01
C GLY A 42 5.73 -5.59 2.87
N TYR A 43 5.56 -5.02 1.68
CA TYR A 43 5.87 -3.61 1.39
C TYR A 43 5.05 -2.65 2.26
N VAL A 44 3.73 -2.86 2.36
CA VAL A 44 2.83 -2.08 3.23
C VAL A 44 3.28 -2.14 4.69
N ARG A 45 3.65 -3.35 5.16
CA ARG A 45 4.11 -3.55 6.53
C ARG A 45 5.42 -2.84 6.81
N ALA A 46 6.39 -2.94 5.90
CA ALA A 46 7.70 -2.30 6.04
C ALA A 46 7.58 -0.77 6.11
N ASN A 47 6.74 -0.17 5.25
CA ASN A 47 6.49 1.28 5.30
C ASN A 47 5.78 1.72 6.59
N LYS A 48 4.81 0.96 7.09
CA LYS A 48 4.16 1.25 8.39
C LYS A 48 5.14 1.14 9.55
N MET A 49 6.04 0.17 9.51
CA MET A 49 7.10 0.03 10.51
C MET A 49 8.08 1.20 10.46
N PHE A 50 8.47 1.64 9.27
CA PHE A 50 9.30 2.83 9.08
C PHE A 50 8.61 4.08 9.65
N GLN A 51 7.33 4.29 9.31
CA GLN A 51 6.55 5.42 9.84
C GLN A 51 6.50 5.40 11.37
N TYR A 52 6.18 4.25 11.96
CA TYR A 52 6.19 4.09 13.41
C TYR A 52 7.58 4.36 14.02
N ALA A 53 8.65 3.87 13.39
CA ALA A 53 10.00 4.11 13.87
C ALA A 53 10.37 5.60 13.83
N ALA A 54 10.02 6.30 12.74
CA ALA A 54 10.27 7.73 12.59
C ALA A 54 9.48 8.59 13.58
N GLU A 55 8.22 8.24 13.84
CA GLU A 55 7.33 9.03 14.71
C GLU A 55 7.53 8.71 16.21
N GLU A 56 7.70 7.43 16.57
CA GLU A 56 7.59 6.98 17.97
C GLU A 56 8.93 6.53 18.57
N LEU A 57 9.80 5.90 17.78
CA LEU A 57 11.07 5.35 18.28
C LEU A 57 12.24 6.34 18.13
N LEU A 58 12.21 7.14 17.07
CA LEU A 58 13.27 8.06 16.67
C LEU A 58 12.71 9.48 16.45
N PRO A 59 12.01 10.08 17.43
CA PRO A 59 11.29 11.34 17.23
C PRO A 59 12.20 12.55 16.91
N ASN A 60 13.51 12.42 17.10
CA ASN A 60 14.51 13.43 16.73
C ASN A 60 15.21 13.12 15.39
N GLY A 61 14.62 12.25 14.56
CA GLY A 61 15.11 11.95 13.21
C GLY A 61 16.18 10.86 13.11
N GLY A 62 16.53 10.20 14.23
CA GLY A 62 17.50 9.09 14.24
C GLY A 62 18.83 9.40 13.54
N LYS A 63 19.60 8.36 13.24
CA LYS A 63 20.62 8.39 12.19
C LYS A 63 20.16 7.49 11.05
N ASP A 64 20.70 7.67 9.85
CA ASP A 64 20.41 6.81 8.70
C ASP A 64 20.59 5.32 9.01
N ALA A 65 21.61 4.97 9.80
CA ALA A 65 21.87 3.60 10.24
C ALA A 65 20.72 2.99 11.08
N ASP A 66 19.95 3.82 11.78
CA ASP A 66 18.78 3.38 12.55
C ASP A 66 17.57 3.10 11.63
N HIS A 67 17.55 3.73 10.45
CA HIS A 67 16.51 3.55 9.43
C HIS A 67 16.83 2.45 8.42
N GLU A 68 18.10 2.09 8.26
CA GLU A 68 18.60 1.10 7.30
C GLU A 68 17.84 -0.24 7.31
N PRO A 69 17.49 -0.84 8.47
CA PRO A 69 16.74 -2.11 8.47
C PRO A 69 15.35 -1.97 7.82
N PHE A 70 14.73 -0.80 7.93
CA PHE A 70 13.44 -0.53 7.32
C PHE A 70 13.58 -0.26 5.82
N TYR A 71 14.61 0.49 5.40
CA TYR A 71 14.92 0.67 3.98
C TYR A 71 15.19 -0.65 3.28
N ALA A 72 16.03 -1.51 3.87
CA ALA A 72 16.32 -2.85 3.35
C ALA A 72 15.04 -3.70 3.20
N ALA A 73 14.11 -3.63 4.16
CA ALA A 73 12.84 -4.33 4.07
C ALA A 73 11.92 -3.74 2.98
N ILE A 74 11.83 -2.41 2.88
CA ILE A 74 11.06 -1.72 1.84
C ILE A 74 11.60 -2.10 0.46
N ASP A 75 12.91 -2.03 0.26
CA ASP A 75 13.58 -2.34 -1.00
C ASP A 75 13.42 -3.82 -1.38
N HIS A 76 13.54 -4.73 -0.41
CA HIS A 76 13.32 -6.16 -0.64
C HIS A 76 11.93 -6.44 -1.21
N TYR A 77 10.87 -5.86 -0.61
CA TYR A 77 9.51 -6.09 -1.10
C TYR A 77 9.19 -5.29 -2.36
N ALA A 78 9.76 -4.10 -2.52
CA ALA A 78 9.66 -3.30 -3.74
C ALA A 78 10.26 -4.04 -4.95
N ASP A 79 11.43 -4.67 -4.78
CA ASP A 79 12.07 -5.49 -5.80
C ASP A 79 11.24 -6.73 -6.16
N ARG A 80 10.60 -7.37 -5.16
CA ARG A 80 9.66 -8.47 -5.41
C ARG A 80 8.43 -8.00 -6.20
N LEU A 81 7.88 -6.83 -5.90
CA LEU A 81 6.73 -6.26 -6.61
C LEU A 81 7.02 -5.96 -8.09
N THR A 82 8.24 -5.51 -8.39
CA THR A 82 8.65 -5.20 -9.78
C THR A 82 8.99 -6.45 -10.57
N LYS A 83 9.57 -7.47 -9.94
CA LYS A 83 9.99 -8.72 -10.62
C LYS A 83 8.87 -9.75 -10.75
N THR A 84 7.84 -9.70 -9.91
CA THR A 84 6.72 -10.65 -9.97
C THR A 84 5.69 -10.19 -10.98
N GLN A 85 5.43 -10.97 -12.03
CA GLN A 85 4.42 -10.62 -13.03
C GLN A 85 3.01 -10.94 -12.55
N ALA A 86 2.10 -9.96 -12.59
CA ALA A 86 0.68 -10.19 -12.33
C ALA A 86 0.06 -11.15 -13.36
N GLN A 87 -0.75 -12.08 -12.85
CA GLN A 87 -1.51 -13.08 -13.59
C GLN A 87 -3.01 -12.76 -13.62
N THR A 88 -3.51 -11.91 -12.74
CA THR A 88 -4.88 -11.41 -12.76
C THR A 88 -4.97 -9.88 -12.87
N LEU A 89 -6.19 -9.39 -13.12
CA LEU A 89 -6.47 -7.96 -13.11
C LEU A 89 -6.25 -7.34 -11.73
N GLU A 90 -6.57 -8.06 -10.65
CA GLU A 90 -6.30 -7.64 -9.28
C GLU A 90 -4.79 -7.49 -9.05
N GLY A 91 -3.98 -8.46 -9.49
CA GLY A 91 -2.53 -8.34 -9.44
C GLY A 91 -2.01 -7.14 -10.23
N LEU A 92 -2.51 -6.94 -11.45
CA LEU A 92 -2.09 -5.82 -12.30
C LEU A 92 -2.39 -4.47 -11.61
N ARG A 93 -3.56 -4.33 -10.97
CA ARG A 93 -3.92 -3.12 -10.23
C ARG A 93 -2.95 -2.83 -9.09
N LEU A 94 -2.48 -3.84 -8.37
CA LEU A 94 -1.50 -3.66 -7.29
C LEU A 94 -0.17 -3.14 -7.81
N GLN A 95 0.30 -3.69 -8.94
CA GLN A 95 1.52 -3.20 -9.58
C GLN A 95 1.36 -1.77 -10.07
N VAL A 96 0.23 -1.44 -10.68
CA VAL A 96 -0.05 -0.08 -11.16
C VAL A 96 -0.12 0.91 -9.99
N ARG A 97 -0.75 0.55 -8.86
CA ARG A 97 -0.75 1.36 -7.64
C ARG A 97 0.66 1.61 -7.11
N TYR A 98 1.50 0.59 -7.12
CA TYR A 98 2.91 0.73 -6.73
C TYR A 98 3.68 1.66 -7.68
N ILE A 99 3.53 1.47 -9.00
CA ILE A 99 4.19 2.31 -10.01
C ILE A 99 3.74 3.77 -9.87
N PHE A 100 2.44 4.00 -9.73
CA PHE A 100 1.86 5.33 -9.52
C PHE A 100 2.45 6.02 -8.28
N ALA A 101 2.45 5.33 -7.13
CA ALA A 101 3.00 5.88 -5.90
C ALA A 101 4.49 6.20 -6.03
N ARG A 102 5.26 5.35 -6.74
CA ARG A 102 6.68 5.57 -7.00
C ARG A 102 6.97 6.73 -7.95
N GLN A 103 6.14 6.92 -8.97
CA GLN A 103 6.33 7.96 -9.98
C GLN A 103 6.11 9.35 -9.39
N ILE A 104 5.11 9.51 -8.52
CA ILE A 104 4.85 10.79 -7.83
C ILE A 104 5.81 10.97 -6.66
N GLY A 105 6.08 9.90 -5.90
CA GLY A 105 7.06 9.93 -4.81
C GLY A 105 6.64 10.72 -3.56
N THR A 106 5.36 11.06 -3.42
CA THR A 106 4.84 11.80 -2.25
C THR A 106 4.13 10.87 -1.26
N THR A 107 4.08 11.29 0.01
CA THR A 107 3.33 10.60 1.06
C THR A 107 1.84 10.50 0.72
N ASP A 108 1.27 11.51 0.07
CA ASP A 108 -0.13 11.51 -0.36
C ASP A 108 -0.39 10.46 -1.44
N ALA A 109 0.50 10.33 -2.42
CA ALA A 109 0.39 9.28 -3.43
C ALA A 109 0.48 7.87 -2.82
N LEU A 110 1.40 7.67 -1.86
CA LEU A 110 1.51 6.42 -1.11
C LEU A 110 0.21 6.14 -0.32
N ASN A 111 -0.29 7.14 0.40
CA ASN A 111 -1.52 7.04 1.17
C ASN A 111 -2.73 6.67 0.32
N ALA A 112 -2.87 7.29 -0.85
CA ALA A 112 -3.99 7.06 -1.73
C ALA A 112 -3.89 5.70 -2.46
N ALA A 113 -2.76 5.43 -3.11
CA ALA A 113 -2.61 4.25 -3.96
C ALA A 113 -2.36 2.96 -3.18
N ILE A 114 -1.56 3.03 -2.09
CA ILE A 114 -1.13 1.85 -1.33
C ILE A 114 -2.04 1.61 -0.12
N TYR A 115 -2.44 2.65 0.60
CA TYR A 115 -3.27 2.49 1.81
C TYR A 115 -4.77 2.73 1.58
N GLY A 116 -5.17 3.12 0.37
CA GLY A 116 -6.58 3.33 0.01
C GLY A 116 -7.22 4.54 0.70
N ARG A 117 -6.42 5.53 1.11
CA ARG A 117 -6.94 6.80 1.63
C ARG A 117 -7.52 7.64 0.47
N PRO A 118 -8.46 8.56 0.73
CA PRO A 118 -8.91 9.50 -0.29
C PRO A 118 -7.72 10.32 -0.84
N ALA A 119 -7.71 10.55 -2.15
CA ALA A 119 -6.73 11.45 -2.77
C ALA A 119 -6.96 12.89 -2.29
N THR A 120 -5.88 13.59 -1.97
CA THR A 120 -5.91 15.01 -1.60
C THR A 120 -6.17 15.87 -2.84
N PRO A 121 -6.73 17.09 -2.70
CA PRO A 121 -6.90 18.01 -3.83
C PRO A 121 -5.60 18.29 -4.58
N GLU A 122 -4.48 18.37 -3.86
CA GLU A 122 -3.14 18.57 -4.41
C GLU A 122 -2.74 17.38 -5.27
N LEU A 123 -2.92 16.15 -4.78
CA LEU A 123 -2.65 14.95 -5.56
C LEU A 123 -3.54 14.85 -6.80
N LEU A 124 -4.82 15.23 -6.71
CA LEU A 124 -5.73 15.25 -7.85
C LEU A 124 -5.28 16.27 -8.90
N HIS A 125 -4.78 17.43 -8.47
CA HIS A 125 -4.23 18.42 -9.38
C HIS A 125 -3.00 17.89 -10.14
N ASP A 126 -2.09 17.19 -9.46
CA ASP A 126 -0.94 16.54 -10.09
C ASP A 126 -1.36 15.45 -11.08
N ILE A 127 -2.37 14.65 -10.74
CA ILE A 127 -2.93 13.61 -11.61
C ILE A 127 -3.54 14.23 -12.88
N ASP A 128 -4.29 15.32 -12.76
CA ASP A 128 -4.94 15.98 -13.90
C ASP A 128 -3.95 16.70 -14.82
N GLY A 129 -2.79 17.09 -14.29
CA GLY A 129 -1.71 17.73 -15.04
C GLY A 129 -0.85 16.80 -15.89
N ASP A 130 -0.96 15.47 -15.73
CA ASP A 130 -0.14 14.47 -16.43
C ASP A 130 -0.98 13.29 -16.94
N ASP A 131 -1.04 13.12 -18.26
CA ASP A 131 -1.80 12.06 -18.92
C ASP A 131 -1.37 10.65 -18.49
N THR A 132 -0.08 10.44 -18.20
CA THR A 132 0.45 9.17 -17.72
C THR A 132 -0.05 8.89 -16.31
N LEU A 133 0.01 9.89 -15.41
CA LEU A 133 -0.50 9.75 -14.05
C LEU A 133 -2.01 9.52 -14.04
N ARG A 134 -2.75 10.21 -14.91
CA ARG A 134 -4.19 10.00 -15.10
C ARG A 134 -4.51 8.58 -15.57
N LEU A 135 -3.74 8.05 -16.52
CA LEU A 135 -3.89 6.66 -16.99
C LEU A 135 -3.61 5.65 -15.88
N LEU A 136 -2.48 5.80 -15.18
CA LEU A 136 -2.09 4.92 -14.08
C LEU A 136 -3.12 4.96 -12.95
N TRP A 137 -3.58 6.16 -12.58
CA TRP A 137 -4.64 6.34 -11.59
C TRP A 137 -5.92 5.64 -12.02
N SER A 138 -6.37 5.86 -13.26
CA SER A 138 -7.59 5.24 -13.79
C SER A 138 -7.52 3.71 -13.71
N ILE A 139 -6.39 3.11 -14.14
CA ILE A 139 -6.18 1.66 -14.09
C ILE A 139 -6.17 1.16 -12.64
N ALA A 140 -5.50 1.87 -11.73
CA ALA A 140 -5.44 1.55 -10.31
C ALA A 140 -6.83 1.53 -9.63
N GLN A 141 -7.79 2.30 -10.17
CA GLN A 141 -9.15 2.44 -9.64
C GLN A 141 -10.20 1.53 -10.31
N ILE A 142 -9.90 0.86 -11.44
CA ILE A 142 -10.87 0.00 -12.14
C ILE A 142 -11.47 -1.02 -11.15
N GLY A 143 -12.79 -1.19 -11.15
CA GLY A 143 -13.48 -2.22 -10.37
C GLY A 143 -13.52 -1.98 -8.85
N LEU A 144 -12.90 -0.93 -8.33
CA LEU A 144 -13.31 -0.33 -7.07
C LEU A 144 -14.56 0.47 -7.39
N ALA A 145 -15.67 0.17 -6.72
CA ALA A 145 -16.92 0.90 -6.93
C ALA A 145 -16.72 2.39 -6.61
N THR A 146 -16.33 3.17 -7.63
CA THR A 146 -16.51 4.60 -7.65
C THR A 146 -17.89 4.79 -8.23
N PRO A 147 -18.87 5.34 -7.49
CA PRO A 147 -20.14 5.70 -8.10
C PRO A 147 -19.82 6.65 -9.25
N CYS A 148 -20.12 6.24 -10.49
CA CYS A 148 -20.15 7.14 -11.62
C CYS A 148 -21.01 8.34 -11.20
N ARG A 149 -20.39 9.49 -10.98
CA ARG A 149 -21.13 10.75 -10.93
C ARG A 149 -21.70 10.93 -12.34
N VAL A 150 -22.93 10.47 -12.53
CA VAL A 150 -23.80 11.01 -13.57
C VAL A 150 -24.12 12.43 -13.09
N GLN A 151 -23.38 13.41 -13.59
CA GLN A 151 -23.85 14.79 -13.53
C GLN A 151 -24.80 14.97 -14.71
N THR A 152 -26.08 15.05 -14.38
CA THR A 152 -27.17 15.58 -15.22
C THR A 152 -27.00 17.06 -15.46
#